data_AF-A0AAE3ZQL4-F1
#
_entry.id   AF-A0AAE3ZQL4-F1
#
_cell.length_a   1.000
_cell.length_b   1.000
_cell.length_c   1.000
_cell.angle_alpha   90.00
_cell.angle_beta   90.00
_cell.angle_gamma   90.00
#
_symmetry.space_group_name_H-M   'P 1'
#
loop_
_entity.id
_entity.type
_entity.pdbx_description
1 polymer ?
#
loop_
_entity_poly.entity_id
_entity_poly.type
_entity_poly.pdbx_seq_one_letter_code
_entity_poly.pdbx_strand_id
1 'polypeptide(L)'
;MSLSGVLRGGAAVAVALLATAGFGAPARAGAALPTVDYVALGDSYAAGVGAGTPLDACRNTAGAYSRLWAAADAKQVRLTGAACSGGKAADVLTAAAAISDETDLVSITAGANDLGVTGAFAACMTPGREADCAAAQAAIETALQTTLPAAVGTVLTTVKEKAPKAKVVLTGYPQPFSPAGTCTGPNIPVEIRALGNRVMAGLNAVLAAQAKLAGVAYVDVEDAFAGHEICSAAPWVVGVEGQADGTILHPNLAGQTEGYLPPFTRAVGTPQDVAQWIAERDAPASPSPAPTGSASPAPSVTTSAVAAPPRDDTPTLPITGPDVVLTVLAGVALVGVGSAVFLLARRAR
;
A
#
# COMPACT_ATOMS: atom_id res chain seq x y z
N MET A 1 62.63 80.04 23.26
CA MET A 1 61.69 79.32 24.16
C MET A 1 61.48 77.95 23.53
N SER A 2 62.23 76.89 23.88
CA SER A 2 62.11 76.05 25.10
C SER A 2 60.67 75.54 25.25
N LEU A 3 60.30 74.26 25.35
CA LEU A 3 60.91 73.04 25.90
C LEU A 3 60.34 71.81 25.14
N SER A 4 61.16 70.80 24.78
CA SER A 4 61.40 69.53 25.50
C SER A 4 60.26 68.49 25.51
N GLY A 5 60.47 67.40 24.75
CA GLY A 5 60.43 66.01 25.23
C GLY A 5 59.09 65.30 25.42
N VAL A 6 58.96 64.10 24.86
CA VAL A 6 58.90 62.81 25.61
C VAL A 6 58.54 61.69 24.62
N LEU A 7 59.45 60.71 24.49
CA LEU A 7 59.20 59.39 23.90
C LEU A 7 58.26 58.58 24.80
N ARG A 8 57.27 57.91 24.22
CA ARG A 8 56.63 56.72 24.81
C ARG A 8 56.38 55.66 23.74
N GLY A 9 57.10 54.54 23.84
CA GLY A 9 56.81 53.32 23.12
C GLY A 9 55.55 52.63 23.66
N GLY A 10 54.87 51.88 22.78
CA GLY A 10 53.69 51.10 23.12
C GLY A 10 53.47 49.99 22.09
N ALA A 11 53.86 48.78 22.48
CA ALA A 11 53.57 47.44 21.98
C ALA A 11 52.79 47.28 20.64
N ALA A 12 53.47 46.72 19.63
CA ALA A 12 52.82 46.03 18.53
C ALA A 12 52.27 44.68 19.03
N VAL A 13 50.95 44.55 19.11
CA VAL A 13 50.27 43.26 19.34
C VAL A 13 50.24 42.52 18.00
N ALA A 14 51.13 41.55 17.83
CA ALA A 14 51.07 40.61 16.73
C ALA A 14 49.93 39.61 16.98
N VAL A 15 48.78 39.81 16.34
CA VAL A 15 47.70 38.81 16.30
C VAL A 15 48.16 37.69 15.38
N ALA A 16 48.62 36.58 15.95
CA ALA A 16 48.88 35.36 15.23
C ALA A 16 47.54 34.75 14.77
N LEU A 17 47.18 34.95 13.50
CA LEU A 17 46.13 34.20 12.82
C LEU A 17 46.58 32.74 12.69
N LEU A 18 46.18 31.89 13.65
CA LEU A 18 46.24 30.45 13.45
C LEU A 18 45.25 30.08 12.33
N ALA A 19 45.78 29.87 11.13
CA ALA A 19 45.05 29.21 10.06
C ALA A 19 44.85 27.74 10.45
N THR A 20 43.74 27.42 11.11
CA THR A 20 43.28 26.04 11.24
C THR A 20 42.89 25.55 9.85
N ALA A 21 43.80 24.85 9.17
CA ALA A 21 43.47 24.02 8.02
C ALA A 21 42.54 22.91 8.52
N GLY A 22 41.23 23.20 8.53
CA GLY A 22 40.21 22.18 8.75
C GLY A 22 40.32 21.17 7.62
N PHE A 23 40.81 19.97 7.93
CA PHE A 23 40.58 18.80 7.11
C PHE A 23 39.07 18.53 7.11
N GLY A 24 38.33 19.20 6.23
CA GLY A 24 36.97 18.84 5.92
C GLY A 24 37.01 17.41 5.39
N ALA A 25 36.38 16.47 6.11
CA ALA A 25 36.13 15.15 5.57
C ALA A 25 35.49 15.32 4.18
N PRO A 26 35.89 14.54 3.16
CA PRO A 26 35.27 14.66 1.86
C PRO A 26 33.76 14.48 2.06
N ALA A 27 32.98 15.48 1.66
CA ALA A 27 31.54 15.34 1.57
C ALA A 27 31.31 14.13 0.65
N ARG A 28 30.87 13.01 1.22
CA ARG A 28 30.39 11.88 0.43
C ARG A 28 29.25 12.46 -0.40
N ALA A 29 29.46 12.61 -1.70
CA ALA A 29 28.37 12.82 -2.63
C ALA A 29 27.37 11.69 -2.33
N GLY A 30 26.17 12.05 -1.88
CA GLY A 30 25.11 11.07 -1.68
C GLY A 30 24.94 10.29 -2.98
N ALA A 31 24.95 8.96 -2.90
CA ALA A 31 24.63 8.15 -4.07
C ALA A 31 23.28 8.61 -4.63
N ALA A 32 23.20 8.79 -5.96
CA ALA A 32 21.94 9.14 -6.61
C ALA A 32 20.91 8.04 -6.31
N LEU A 33 19.66 8.43 -6.03
CA LEU A 33 18.60 7.48 -5.76
C LEU A 33 18.30 6.61 -7.00
N PRO A 34 18.00 5.32 -6.82
CA PRO A 34 17.69 4.41 -7.91
C PRO A 34 16.36 4.75 -8.58
N THR A 35 16.26 4.55 -9.90
CA THR A 35 15.00 4.70 -10.63
C THR A 35 13.93 3.77 -10.06
N VAL A 36 12.70 4.26 -9.92
CA VAL A 36 11.53 3.48 -9.51
C VAL A 36 10.88 2.87 -10.74
N ASP A 37 10.85 1.54 -10.82
CA ASP A 37 10.08 0.83 -11.83
C ASP A 37 8.63 0.63 -11.38
N TYR A 38 7.72 1.41 -11.98
CA TYR A 38 6.29 1.42 -11.62
C TYR A 38 5.45 0.84 -12.76
N VAL A 39 4.69 -0.22 -12.47
CA VAL A 39 3.65 -0.74 -13.37
C VAL A 39 2.27 -0.41 -12.81
N ALA A 40 1.46 0.33 -13.56
CA ALA A 40 0.07 0.60 -13.22
C ALA A 40 -0.84 -0.33 -14.02
N LEU A 41 -1.53 -1.24 -13.32
CA LEU A 41 -2.48 -2.20 -13.87
C LEU A 41 -3.90 -1.83 -13.50
N GLY A 42 -4.87 -2.33 -14.26
CA GLY A 42 -6.27 -2.25 -13.88
C GLY A 42 -7.18 -1.87 -15.03
N ASP A 43 -8.33 -1.33 -14.65
CA ASP A 43 -9.40 -0.97 -15.55
C ASP A 43 -9.42 0.52 -15.90
N SER A 44 -10.59 1.04 -16.30
CA SER A 44 -10.79 2.43 -16.69
C SER A 44 -10.51 3.44 -15.57
N TYR A 45 -10.65 3.06 -14.30
CA TYR A 45 -10.33 3.94 -13.18
C TYR A 45 -8.81 4.13 -13.03
N ALA A 46 -8.04 3.05 -13.18
CA ALA A 46 -6.57 3.11 -13.23
C ALA A 46 -6.06 3.80 -14.52
N ALA A 47 -6.77 3.62 -15.63
CA ALA A 47 -6.45 4.30 -16.90
C ALA A 47 -6.75 5.81 -16.85
N GLY A 48 -7.57 6.27 -15.90
CA GLY A 48 -7.91 7.68 -15.78
C GLY A 48 -8.98 8.14 -16.78
N VAL A 49 -9.87 7.24 -17.22
CA VAL A 49 -11.04 7.63 -18.02
C VAL A 49 -11.83 8.71 -17.28
N GLY A 50 -12.23 9.77 -17.96
CA GLY A 50 -12.87 10.95 -17.35
C GLY A 50 -11.91 12.06 -16.93
N ALA A 51 -10.60 11.78 -16.83
CA ALA A 51 -9.57 12.73 -16.40
C ALA A 51 -8.71 13.29 -17.56
N GLY A 52 -9.36 13.59 -18.70
CA GLY A 52 -8.72 14.22 -19.86
C GLY A 52 -8.75 13.36 -21.13
N THR A 53 -7.93 13.75 -22.10
CA THR A 53 -7.89 13.12 -23.42
C THR A 53 -7.22 11.73 -23.37
N PRO A 54 -7.83 10.69 -23.95
CA PRO A 54 -7.20 9.39 -24.16
C PRO A 54 -5.89 9.49 -24.95
N LEU A 55 -4.87 8.78 -24.49
CA LEU A 55 -3.54 8.68 -25.09
C LEU A 55 -3.38 7.43 -25.96
N ASP A 56 -4.25 6.43 -25.77
CA ASP A 56 -4.21 5.14 -26.44
C ASP A 56 -5.60 4.49 -26.52
N ALA A 57 -5.67 3.31 -27.14
CA ALA A 57 -6.90 2.53 -27.28
C ALA A 57 -7.42 1.98 -25.93
N CYS A 58 -6.55 1.86 -24.93
CA CYS A 58 -6.91 1.49 -23.57
C CYS A 58 -7.48 2.66 -22.76
N ARG A 59 -7.56 3.84 -23.38
CA ARG A 59 -8.05 5.10 -22.81
C ARG A 59 -7.25 5.56 -21.59
N ASN A 60 -5.95 5.27 -21.56
CA ASN A 60 -5.07 5.90 -20.57
C ASN A 60 -5.07 7.42 -20.77
N THR A 61 -5.15 8.21 -19.71
CA THR A 61 -5.10 9.68 -19.79
C THR A 61 -3.93 10.23 -18.99
N ALA A 62 -3.48 11.45 -19.33
CA ALA A 62 -2.45 12.13 -18.53
C ALA A 62 -2.90 12.44 -17.08
N GLY A 63 -4.21 12.46 -16.84
CA GLY A 63 -4.79 12.73 -15.52
C GLY A 63 -4.97 11.49 -14.64
N ALA A 64 -4.59 10.29 -15.08
CA ALA A 64 -4.64 9.09 -14.22
C ALA A 64 -3.74 9.25 -12.99
N TYR A 65 -4.19 8.82 -11.80
CA TYR A 65 -3.43 8.98 -10.55
C TYR A 65 -2.01 8.40 -10.63
N SER A 66 -1.81 7.30 -11.37
CA SER A 66 -0.50 6.66 -11.56
C SER A 66 0.47 7.56 -12.35
N ARG A 67 -0.03 8.22 -13.39
CA ARG A 67 0.72 9.17 -14.21
C ARG A 67 0.96 10.47 -13.46
N LEU A 68 0.00 10.95 -12.69
CA LEU A 68 0.19 12.11 -11.81
C LEU A 68 1.26 11.86 -10.75
N TRP A 69 1.25 10.68 -10.11
CA TRP A 69 2.27 10.29 -9.13
C TRP A 69 3.67 10.20 -9.77
N ALA A 70 3.77 9.55 -10.95
CA ALA A 70 5.04 9.45 -11.68
C ALA A 70 5.55 10.82 -12.15
N ALA A 71 4.66 11.73 -12.55
CA ALA A 71 5.01 13.07 -13.00
C ALA A 71 5.54 13.98 -11.88
N ALA A 72 5.25 13.68 -10.61
CA ALA A 72 5.81 14.39 -9.47
C ALA A 72 7.34 14.27 -9.39
N ASP A 73 7.93 13.22 -9.96
CA ASP A 73 9.37 13.11 -10.24
C ASP A 73 9.64 12.28 -11.50
N ALA A 74 9.38 12.87 -12.66
CA ALA A 74 9.51 12.20 -13.96
C ALA A 74 10.95 11.75 -14.30
N LYS A 75 11.97 12.23 -13.57
CA LYS A 75 13.36 11.76 -13.75
C LYS A 75 13.64 10.50 -12.94
N GLN A 76 12.94 10.33 -11.83
CA GLN A 76 13.13 9.22 -10.91
C GLN A 76 12.22 8.03 -11.23
N VAL A 77 11.07 8.23 -11.88
CA VAL A 77 10.06 7.18 -12.10
C VAL A 77 10.02 6.75 -13.56
N ARG A 78 10.16 5.45 -13.81
CA ARG A 78 9.84 4.80 -15.07
C ARG A 78 8.47 4.13 -14.95
N LEU A 79 7.46 4.77 -15.52
CA LEU A 79 6.08 4.26 -15.50
C LEU A 79 5.74 3.45 -16.75
N THR A 80 5.27 2.22 -16.53
CA THR A 80 4.55 1.41 -17.52
C THR A 80 3.06 1.47 -17.21
N GLY A 81 2.30 2.26 -17.98
CA GLY A 81 0.84 2.33 -17.89
C GLY A 81 0.20 1.18 -18.65
N ALA A 82 -0.20 0.13 -17.95
CA ALA A 82 -0.80 -1.09 -18.49
C ALA A 82 -2.25 -1.31 -18.02
N ALA A 83 -2.91 -0.24 -17.54
CA ALA A 83 -4.34 -0.22 -17.30
C ALA A 83 -5.11 -0.10 -18.62
N CYS A 84 -6.30 -0.69 -18.67
CA CYS A 84 -7.12 -0.67 -19.88
C CYS A 84 -8.61 -0.56 -19.56
N SER A 85 -9.28 0.43 -20.15
CA SER A 85 -10.72 0.64 -20.00
C SER A 85 -11.53 -0.61 -20.36
N GLY A 86 -12.44 -1.00 -19.46
CA GLY A 86 -13.27 -2.21 -19.60
C GLY A 86 -12.58 -3.51 -19.16
N GLY A 87 -11.30 -3.46 -18.76
CA GLY A 87 -10.56 -4.63 -18.31
C GLY A 87 -11.20 -5.29 -17.09
N LYS A 88 -11.37 -6.61 -17.17
CA LYS A 88 -11.72 -7.52 -16.06
C LYS A 88 -10.45 -8.09 -15.43
N ALA A 89 -10.59 -8.84 -14.34
CA ALA A 89 -9.46 -9.50 -13.70
C ALA A 89 -8.61 -10.37 -14.66
N ALA A 90 -9.24 -11.05 -15.63
CA ALA A 90 -8.54 -11.84 -16.65
C ALA A 90 -7.68 -10.98 -17.59
N ASP A 91 -8.14 -9.77 -17.92
CA ASP A 91 -7.38 -8.83 -18.75
C ASP A 91 -6.21 -8.24 -17.95
N VAL A 92 -6.41 -7.99 -16.66
CA VAL A 92 -5.34 -7.57 -15.74
C VAL A 92 -4.26 -8.64 -15.60
N LEU A 93 -4.63 -9.92 -15.52
CA LEU A 93 -3.66 -11.03 -15.55
C LEU A 93 -2.85 -11.06 -16.84
N THR A 94 -3.48 -10.75 -17.96
CA THR A 94 -2.79 -10.64 -19.26
C THR A 94 -1.82 -9.45 -19.25
N ALA A 95 -2.27 -8.30 -18.77
CA ALA A 95 -1.47 -7.08 -18.64
C ALA A 95 -0.30 -7.24 -17.64
N ALA A 96 -0.39 -8.16 -16.67
CA ALA A 96 0.69 -8.49 -15.75
C ALA A 96 1.93 -9.08 -16.46
N ALA A 97 1.88 -9.36 -17.77
CA ALA A 97 3.07 -9.58 -18.59
C ALA A 97 4.04 -8.38 -18.63
N ALA A 98 3.56 -7.17 -18.31
CA ALA A 98 4.38 -5.96 -18.19
C ALA A 98 5.27 -5.94 -16.93
N ILE A 99 5.04 -6.85 -15.98
CA ILE A 99 5.81 -6.94 -14.73
C ILE A 99 7.06 -7.82 -14.93
N SER A 100 8.17 -7.39 -14.35
CA SER A 100 9.39 -8.18 -14.15
C SER A 100 9.79 -8.25 -12.67
N ASP A 101 10.81 -9.04 -12.34
CA ASP A 101 11.32 -9.18 -10.98
C ASP A 101 12.11 -7.94 -10.48
N GLU A 102 12.41 -7.02 -11.38
CA GLU A 102 12.93 -5.67 -11.07
C GLU A 102 11.83 -4.63 -10.82
N THR A 103 10.55 -4.96 -11.01
CA THR A 103 9.46 -4.03 -10.71
C THR A 103 9.44 -3.67 -9.23
N ASP A 104 9.33 -2.37 -8.92
CA ASP A 104 9.41 -1.86 -7.54
C ASP A 104 8.06 -1.43 -6.97
N LEU A 105 7.15 -1.00 -7.84
CA LEU A 105 5.82 -0.55 -7.46
C LEU A 105 4.79 -1.10 -8.45
N VAL A 106 3.71 -1.68 -7.93
CA VAL A 106 2.55 -2.07 -8.72
C VAL A 106 1.28 -1.51 -8.09
N SER A 107 0.49 -0.78 -8.88
CA SER A 107 -0.86 -0.39 -8.50
C SER A 107 -1.88 -1.18 -9.31
N ILE A 108 -3.00 -1.51 -8.69
CA ILE A 108 -4.08 -2.28 -9.31
C ILE A 108 -5.40 -1.62 -8.96
N THR A 109 -6.26 -1.39 -9.97
CA THR A 109 -7.67 -1.05 -9.78
C THR A 109 -8.50 -1.98 -10.67
N ALA A 110 -9.17 -2.99 -10.11
CA ALA A 110 -9.89 -4.00 -10.89
C ALA A 110 -11.09 -4.58 -10.15
N GLY A 111 -12.01 -5.24 -10.85
CA GLY A 111 -13.15 -5.95 -10.27
C GLY A 111 -14.52 -5.37 -10.59
N ALA A 112 -14.64 -4.06 -10.86
CA ALA A 112 -15.92 -3.46 -11.21
C ALA A 112 -16.50 -4.03 -12.53
N ASN A 113 -15.64 -4.21 -13.53
CA ASN A 113 -16.04 -4.80 -14.81
C ASN A 113 -16.40 -6.29 -14.71
N ASP A 114 -15.80 -7.03 -13.78
CA ASP A 114 -16.14 -8.44 -13.51
C ASP A 114 -17.59 -8.58 -13.04
N LEU A 115 -18.09 -7.58 -12.30
CA LEU A 115 -19.49 -7.47 -11.87
C LEU A 115 -20.44 -6.95 -12.97
N GLY A 116 -19.92 -6.39 -14.07
CA GLY A 116 -20.77 -5.84 -15.14
C GLY A 116 -21.53 -4.57 -14.75
N VAL A 117 -20.97 -3.76 -13.84
CA VAL A 117 -21.64 -2.62 -13.20
C VAL A 117 -22.24 -1.62 -14.19
N THR A 118 -21.53 -1.30 -15.28
CA THR A 118 -22.02 -0.33 -16.29
C THR A 118 -23.23 -0.86 -17.04
N GLY A 119 -23.25 -2.16 -17.37
CA GLY A 119 -24.38 -2.82 -18.02
C GLY A 119 -25.60 -2.90 -17.10
N ALA A 120 -25.39 -3.20 -15.82
CA ALA A 120 -26.43 -3.19 -14.80
C ALA A 120 -27.02 -1.78 -14.62
N PHE A 121 -26.17 -0.76 -14.50
CA PHE A 121 -26.61 0.63 -14.40
C PHE A 121 -27.42 1.06 -15.63
N ALA A 122 -26.95 0.76 -16.84
CA ALA A 122 -27.69 1.05 -18.07
C ALA A 122 -29.06 0.35 -18.11
N ALA A 123 -29.15 -0.91 -17.67
CA ALA A 123 -30.41 -1.62 -17.58
C ALA A 123 -31.38 -0.95 -16.60
N CYS A 124 -30.89 -0.60 -15.41
CA CYS A 124 -31.69 0.05 -14.38
C CYS A 124 -32.14 1.48 -14.72
N MET A 125 -31.40 2.17 -15.58
CA MET A 125 -31.76 3.52 -16.06
C MET A 125 -32.72 3.50 -17.26
N THR A 126 -32.99 2.34 -17.87
CA THR A 126 -33.81 2.24 -19.08
C THR A 126 -35.26 1.87 -18.74
N PRO A 127 -36.25 2.74 -19.02
CA PRO A 127 -37.66 2.41 -18.79
C PRO A 127 -38.09 1.13 -19.53
N GLY A 128 -38.85 0.26 -18.86
CA GLY A 128 -39.30 -1.02 -19.43
C GLY A 128 -38.29 -2.16 -19.36
N ARG A 129 -37.15 -1.96 -18.67
CA ARG A 129 -36.11 -2.97 -18.43
C ARG A 129 -35.94 -3.36 -16.96
N GLU A 130 -37.01 -3.25 -16.18
CA GLU A 130 -37.02 -3.51 -14.74
C GLU A 130 -36.62 -4.96 -14.41
N ALA A 131 -37.08 -5.93 -15.21
CA ALA A 131 -36.72 -7.34 -15.04
C ALA A 131 -35.22 -7.59 -15.27
N ASP A 132 -34.63 -6.90 -16.26
CA ASP A 132 -33.21 -7.03 -16.55
C ASP A 132 -32.34 -6.34 -15.49
N CYS A 133 -32.78 -5.21 -14.97
CA CYS A 133 -32.15 -4.56 -13.82
C CYS A 133 -32.13 -5.50 -12.60
N ALA A 134 -33.26 -6.13 -12.28
CA ALA A 134 -33.35 -7.09 -11.18
C ALA A 134 -32.45 -8.32 -11.40
N ALA A 135 -32.41 -8.85 -12.63
CA ALA A 135 -31.52 -9.97 -12.97
C ALA A 135 -30.04 -9.59 -12.85
N ALA A 136 -29.65 -8.40 -13.32
CA ALA A 136 -28.29 -7.90 -13.19
C ALA A 136 -27.89 -7.69 -11.73
N GLN A 137 -28.80 -7.16 -10.89
CA GLN A 137 -28.56 -7.04 -9.45
C GLN A 137 -28.32 -8.41 -8.80
N ALA A 138 -29.18 -9.40 -9.06
CA ALA A 138 -29.03 -10.73 -8.49
C ALA A 138 -27.72 -11.41 -8.93
N ALA A 139 -27.30 -11.20 -10.18
CA ALA A 139 -26.03 -11.68 -10.70
C ALA A 139 -24.83 -11.03 -9.98
N ILE A 140 -24.88 -9.71 -9.75
CA ILE A 140 -23.86 -8.98 -9.00
C ILE A 140 -23.76 -9.49 -7.56
N GLU A 141 -24.89 -9.61 -6.86
CA GLU A 141 -24.93 -10.12 -5.49
C GLU A 141 -24.32 -11.52 -5.37
N THR A 142 -24.60 -12.37 -6.36
CA THR A 142 -23.98 -13.71 -6.45
C THR A 142 -22.48 -13.61 -6.72
N ALA A 143 -22.05 -12.80 -7.69
CA ALA A 143 -20.66 -12.67 -8.09
C ALA A 143 -19.77 -12.11 -6.97
N LEU A 144 -20.28 -11.15 -6.18
CA LEU A 144 -19.61 -10.63 -4.99
C LEU A 144 -19.25 -11.72 -3.98
N GLN A 145 -20.08 -12.76 -3.85
CA GLN A 145 -19.86 -13.86 -2.89
C GLN A 145 -19.11 -15.05 -3.49
N THR A 146 -18.98 -15.13 -4.82
CA THR A 146 -18.51 -16.34 -5.50
C THR A 146 -17.32 -16.07 -6.41
N THR A 147 -17.55 -15.46 -7.57
CA THR A 147 -16.56 -15.36 -8.64
C THR A 147 -15.56 -14.23 -8.44
N LEU A 148 -16.01 -13.07 -7.93
CA LEU A 148 -15.16 -11.90 -7.77
C LEU A 148 -14.02 -12.12 -6.76
N PRO A 149 -14.24 -12.68 -5.55
CA PRO A 149 -13.16 -12.93 -4.60
C PRO A 149 -12.04 -13.79 -5.19
N ALA A 150 -12.40 -14.86 -5.90
CA ALA A 150 -11.43 -15.74 -6.54
C ALA A 150 -10.65 -15.02 -7.65
N ALA A 151 -11.34 -14.28 -8.52
CA ALA A 151 -10.71 -13.57 -9.64
C ALA A 151 -9.71 -12.51 -9.16
N VAL A 152 -10.07 -11.70 -8.18
CA VAL A 152 -9.18 -10.69 -7.58
C VAL A 152 -8.03 -11.36 -6.83
N GLY A 153 -8.30 -12.40 -6.04
CA GLY A 153 -7.27 -13.16 -5.34
C GLY A 153 -6.21 -13.75 -6.27
N THR A 154 -6.60 -14.27 -7.43
CA THR A 154 -5.67 -14.73 -8.48
C THR A 154 -4.82 -13.58 -9.02
N VAL A 155 -5.41 -12.43 -9.37
CA VAL A 155 -4.66 -11.24 -9.82
C VAL A 155 -3.57 -10.86 -8.81
N LEU A 156 -3.95 -10.72 -7.54
CA LEU A 156 -3.01 -10.28 -6.50
C LEU A 156 -1.88 -11.27 -6.27
N THR A 157 -2.21 -12.57 -6.25
CA THR A 157 -1.21 -13.64 -6.07
C THR A 157 -0.22 -13.66 -7.23
N THR A 158 -0.72 -13.63 -8.47
CA THR A 158 0.13 -13.62 -9.67
C THR A 158 1.03 -12.39 -9.74
N VAL A 159 0.52 -11.21 -9.39
CA VAL A 159 1.34 -9.98 -9.36
C VAL A 159 2.46 -10.11 -8.32
N LYS A 160 2.17 -10.60 -7.11
CA LYS A 160 3.20 -10.82 -6.08
C LYS A 160 4.26 -11.83 -6.49
N GLU A 161 3.87 -12.90 -7.17
CA GLU A 161 4.80 -13.91 -7.67
C GLU A 161 5.74 -13.34 -8.74
N LYS A 162 5.21 -12.46 -9.62
CA LYS A 162 6.00 -11.81 -10.67
C LYS A 162 6.89 -10.68 -10.17
N ALA A 163 6.45 -9.93 -9.17
CA ALA A 163 7.19 -8.82 -8.57
C ALA A 163 7.40 -9.05 -7.06
N PRO A 164 8.22 -10.04 -6.66
CA PRO A 164 8.38 -10.41 -5.26
C PRO A 164 9.01 -9.31 -4.39
N LYS A 165 9.68 -8.33 -5.01
CA LYS A 165 10.31 -7.20 -4.34
C LYS A 165 9.49 -5.93 -4.38
N ALA A 166 8.36 -5.88 -5.11
CA ALA A 166 7.59 -4.66 -5.27
C ALA A 166 6.73 -4.32 -4.05
N LYS A 167 6.49 -3.02 -3.83
CA LYS A 167 5.29 -2.57 -3.14
C LYS A 167 4.09 -2.83 -4.06
N VAL A 168 3.16 -3.68 -3.64
CA VAL A 168 1.93 -3.95 -4.39
C VAL A 168 0.75 -3.35 -3.64
N VAL A 169 -0.06 -2.55 -4.33
CA VAL A 169 -1.26 -1.92 -3.77
C VAL A 169 -2.48 -2.17 -4.65
N LEU A 170 -3.61 -2.45 -4.01
CA LEU A 170 -4.93 -2.54 -4.64
C LEU A 170 -5.76 -1.33 -4.19
N THR A 171 -6.24 -0.53 -5.13
CA THR A 171 -7.12 0.60 -4.82
C THR A 171 -8.59 0.19 -4.88
N GLY A 172 -9.41 0.77 -4.00
CA GLY A 172 -10.87 0.68 -4.08
C GLY A 172 -11.48 1.59 -5.14
N TYR A 173 -12.82 1.63 -5.12
CA TYR A 173 -13.66 2.54 -5.91
C TYR A 173 -14.39 3.53 -4.99
N PRO A 174 -14.68 4.76 -5.44
CA PRO A 174 -15.51 5.68 -4.67
C PRO A 174 -16.98 5.25 -4.67
N GLN A 175 -17.75 5.77 -3.71
CA GLN A 175 -19.20 5.72 -3.81
C GLN A 175 -19.67 6.62 -4.96
N PRO A 176 -20.50 6.10 -5.89
CA PRO A 176 -20.83 6.83 -7.11
C PRO A 176 -21.86 7.93 -6.87
N PHE A 177 -22.76 7.79 -5.89
CA PHE A 177 -23.89 8.70 -5.70
C PHE A 177 -23.95 9.28 -4.29
N SER A 178 -24.30 10.55 -4.21
CA SER A 178 -24.52 11.21 -2.93
C SER A 178 -25.78 10.63 -2.27
N PRO A 179 -25.73 10.20 -0.99
CA PRO A 179 -26.87 9.59 -0.30
C PRO A 179 -28.00 10.58 -0.01
N ALA A 180 -27.66 11.86 0.20
CA ALA A 180 -28.61 12.93 0.50
C ALA A 180 -28.70 14.01 -0.60
N GLY A 181 -27.86 13.91 -1.64
CA GLY A 181 -27.78 14.89 -2.72
C GLY A 181 -29.01 14.88 -3.64
N THR A 182 -29.20 16.00 -4.34
CA THR A 182 -30.20 16.15 -5.40
C THR A 182 -29.48 16.29 -6.73
N CYS A 183 -29.81 15.46 -7.71
CA CYS A 183 -29.14 15.46 -9.00
C CYS A 183 -29.61 16.66 -9.83
N THR A 184 -28.67 17.51 -10.26
CA THR A 184 -28.96 18.56 -11.25
C THR A 184 -28.85 17.95 -12.66
N GLY A 185 -29.97 17.66 -13.32
CA GLY A 185 -29.98 17.03 -14.65
C GLY A 185 -31.00 15.88 -14.78
N PRO A 186 -30.83 14.97 -15.77
CA PRO A 186 -31.62 13.75 -15.86
C PRO A 186 -31.64 13.03 -14.51
N ASN A 187 -32.84 12.86 -13.95
CA ASN A 187 -32.99 12.35 -12.60
C ASN A 187 -32.55 10.87 -12.54
N ILE A 188 -31.50 10.58 -11.77
CA ILE A 188 -31.15 9.22 -11.39
C ILE A 188 -32.01 8.87 -10.16
N PRO A 189 -32.94 7.90 -10.27
CA PRO A 189 -33.86 7.60 -9.18
C PRO A 189 -33.12 7.24 -7.89
N VAL A 190 -33.68 7.61 -6.74
CA VAL A 190 -33.03 7.43 -5.42
C VAL A 190 -32.73 5.96 -5.14
N GLU A 191 -33.60 5.07 -5.59
CA GLU A 191 -33.45 3.62 -5.51
C GLU A 191 -32.27 3.11 -6.33
N ILE A 192 -32.03 3.68 -7.53
CA ILE A 192 -30.89 3.31 -8.38
C ILE A 192 -29.59 3.85 -7.79
N ARG A 193 -29.62 5.06 -7.20
CA ARG A 193 -28.47 5.60 -6.47
C ARG A 193 -28.09 4.73 -5.28
N ALA A 194 -29.08 4.36 -4.46
CA ALA A 194 -28.88 3.49 -3.31
C ALA A 194 -28.38 2.09 -3.73
N LEU A 195 -28.87 1.56 -4.85
CA LEU A 195 -28.39 0.30 -5.42
C LEU A 195 -26.92 0.41 -5.85
N GLY A 196 -26.56 1.44 -6.62
CA GLY A 196 -25.18 1.65 -7.07
C GLY A 196 -24.19 1.73 -5.90
N ASN A 197 -24.56 2.47 -4.84
CA ASN A 197 -23.73 2.57 -3.64
C ASN A 197 -23.59 1.22 -2.91
N ARG A 198 -24.68 0.44 -2.78
CA ARG A 198 -24.60 -0.91 -2.18
C ARG A 198 -23.68 -1.84 -2.98
N VAL A 199 -23.74 -1.78 -4.31
CA VAL A 199 -22.85 -2.58 -5.18
C VAL A 199 -21.39 -2.18 -4.96
N MET A 200 -21.07 -0.89 -4.94
CA MET A 200 -19.69 -0.43 -4.74
C MET A 200 -19.16 -0.73 -3.33
N ALA A 201 -20.00 -0.59 -2.30
CA ALA A 201 -19.64 -1.02 -0.95
C ALA A 201 -19.33 -2.53 -0.88
N GLY A 202 -20.13 -3.37 -1.53
CA GLY A 202 -19.88 -4.81 -1.63
C GLY A 202 -18.59 -5.13 -2.37
N LEU A 203 -18.32 -4.45 -3.49
CA LEU A 203 -17.08 -4.58 -4.25
C LEU A 203 -15.87 -4.22 -3.38
N ASN A 204 -15.86 -3.04 -2.75
CA ASN A 204 -14.77 -2.59 -1.89
C ASN A 204 -14.51 -3.54 -0.72
N ALA A 205 -15.56 -4.09 -0.11
CA ALA A 205 -15.42 -5.10 0.94
C ALA A 205 -14.68 -6.36 0.45
N VAL A 206 -15.00 -6.84 -0.76
CA VAL A 206 -14.29 -7.98 -1.38
C VAL A 206 -12.83 -7.61 -1.68
N LEU A 207 -12.58 -6.44 -2.26
CA LEU A 207 -11.22 -5.98 -2.58
C LEU A 207 -10.35 -5.87 -1.32
N ALA A 208 -10.86 -5.24 -0.26
CA ALA A 208 -10.16 -5.12 1.01
C ALA A 208 -9.85 -6.50 1.63
N ALA A 209 -10.82 -7.43 1.58
CA ALA A 209 -10.64 -8.79 2.08
C ALA A 209 -9.56 -9.55 1.28
N GLN A 210 -9.60 -9.48 -0.05
CA GLN A 210 -8.61 -10.15 -0.90
C GLN A 210 -7.22 -9.53 -0.78
N ALA A 211 -7.14 -8.19 -0.66
CA ALA A 211 -5.88 -7.49 -0.40
C ALA A 211 -5.24 -7.98 0.91
N LYS A 212 -6.03 -8.07 1.98
CA LYS A 212 -5.59 -8.60 3.28
C LYS A 212 -5.12 -10.06 3.17
N LEU A 213 -5.86 -10.92 2.49
CA LEU A 213 -5.49 -12.33 2.30
C LEU A 213 -4.20 -12.50 1.49
N ALA A 214 -4.00 -11.68 0.45
CA ALA A 214 -2.79 -11.68 -0.34
C ALA A 214 -1.61 -10.97 0.35
N GLY A 215 -1.84 -10.24 1.45
CA GLY A 215 -0.82 -9.43 2.11
C GLY A 215 -0.32 -8.27 1.24
N VAL A 216 -1.23 -7.63 0.49
CA VAL A 216 -0.98 -6.37 -0.24
C VAL A 216 -1.75 -5.24 0.45
N ALA A 217 -1.28 -4.01 0.30
CA ALA A 217 -2.00 -2.87 0.87
C ALA A 217 -3.27 -2.58 0.07
N TYR A 218 -4.37 -2.33 0.79
CA TYR A 218 -5.61 -1.81 0.23
C TYR A 218 -5.65 -0.29 0.41
N VAL A 219 -5.88 0.44 -0.68
CA VAL A 219 -6.02 1.89 -0.67
C VAL A 219 -7.50 2.22 -0.78
N ASP A 220 -8.09 2.57 0.35
CA ASP A 220 -9.45 3.10 0.40
C ASP A 220 -9.46 4.55 -0.10
N VAL A 221 -10.43 4.86 -0.97
CA VAL A 221 -10.64 6.19 -1.55
C VAL A 221 -11.98 6.78 -1.15
N GLU A 222 -12.86 6.03 -0.48
CA GLU A 222 -14.23 6.45 -0.18
C GLU A 222 -14.25 7.75 0.66
N ASP A 223 -13.41 7.82 1.69
CA ASP A 223 -13.29 9.01 2.55
C ASP A 223 -12.84 10.26 1.76
N ALA A 224 -11.97 10.09 0.76
CA ALA A 224 -11.51 11.21 -0.06
C ALA A 224 -12.61 11.72 -1.00
N PHE A 225 -13.47 10.82 -1.48
CA PHE A 225 -14.59 11.16 -2.36
C PHE A 225 -15.87 11.56 -1.63
N ALA A 226 -15.93 11.42 -0.30
CA ALA A 226 -17.11 11.75 0.50
C ALA A 226 -17.54 13.20 0.28
N GLY A 227 -18.78 13.40 -0.16
CA GLY A 227 -19.32 14.72 -0.51
C GLY A 227 -18.97 15.22 -1.92
N HIS A 228 -18.28 14.39 -2.72
CA HIS A 228 -17.92 14.64 -4.11
C HIS A 228 -18.49 13.56 -5.06
N GLU A 229 -19.50 12.82 -4.63
CA GLU A 229 -20.18 11.83 -5.47
C GLU A 229 -21.08 12.52 -6.52
N ILE A 230 -21.62 11.77 -7.48
CA ILE A 230 -22.66 12.30 -8.38
C ILE A 230 -23.84 12.80 -7.53
N CYS A 231 -24.43 13.94 -7.94
CA CYS A 231 -25.50 14.64 -7.22
C CYS A 231 -25.05 15.39 -5.95
N SER A 232 -23.74 15.51 -5.71
CA SER A 232 -23.16 16.49 -4.78
C SER A 232 -23.01 17.88 -5.43
N ALA A 233 -22.61 18.89 -4.65
CA ALA A 233 -22.40 20.25 -5.16
C ALA A 233 -21.16 20.40 -6.06
N ALA A 234 -20.15 19.54 -5.86
CA ALA A 234 -18.89 19.59 -6.61
C ALA A 234 -18.43 18.16 -6.93
N PRO A 235 -19.11 17.46 -7.85
CA PRO A 235 -18.85 16.05 -8.11
C PRO A 235 -17.46 15.82 -8.71
N TRP A 236 -16.76 14.82 -8.18
CA TRP A 236 -15.52 14.26 -8.68
C TRP A 236 -15.74 13.00 -9.52
N VAL A 237 -16.98 12.51 -9.58
CA VAL A 237 -17.41 11.42 -10.45
C VAL A 237 -18.30 12.01 -11.54
N VAL A 238 -18.01 11.67 -12.80
CA VAL A 238 -18.73 12.16 -13.97
C VAL A 238 -20.15 11.58 -13.99
N GLY A 239 -21.13 12.46 -14.13
CA GLY A 239 -22.54 12.12 -14.18
C GLY A 239 -23.03 11.70 -15.58
N VAL A 240 -24.33 11.81 -15.79
CA VAL A 240 -25.02 11.44 -17.04
C VAL A 240 -24.55 12.23 -18.26
N GLU A 241 -23.96 13.40 -18.06
CA GLU A 241 -23.28 14.17 -19.11
C GLU A 241 -22.14 13.38 -19.79
N GLY A 242 -21.52 12.42 -19.08
CA GLY A 242 -20.48 11.57 -19.62
C GLY A 242 -20.96 10.34 -20.38
N GLN A 243 -22.27 10.15 -20.57
CA GLN A 243 -22.80 8.92 -21.18
C GLN A 243 -22.37 8.77 -22.65
N ALA A 244 -22.42 9.84 -23.43
CA ALA A 244 -22.06 9.82 -24.85
C ALA A 244 -20.57 9.51 -25.06
N ASP A 245 -19.72 10.02 -24.17
CA ASP A 245 -18.27 9.85 -24.22
C ASP A 245 -17.79 8.58 -23.48
N GLY A 246 -18.72 7.80 -22.93
CA GLY A 246 -18.42 6.62 -22.12
C GLY A 246 -17.53 6.94 -20.91
N THR A 247 -17.71 8.11 -20.30
CA THR A 247 -17.01 8.58 -19.09
C THR A 247 -17.93 8.61 -17.86
N ILE A 248 -19.24 8.43 -18.05
CA ILE A 248 -20.21 8.29 -16.95
C ILE A 248 -19.72 7.30 -15.89
N LEU A 249 -19.94 7.61 -14.61
CA LEU A 249 -19.47 6.85 -13.44
C LEU A 249 -17.94 6.76 -13.31
N HIS A 250 -17.14 7.59 -13.98
CA HIS A 250 -15.69 7.60 -13.78
C HIS A 250 -15.22 8.84 -13.02
N PRO A 251 -14.07 8.81 -12.33
CA PRO A 251 -13.49 10.00 -11.75
C PRO A 251 -13.13 11.02 -12.84
N ASN A 252 -13.50 12.28 -12.65
CA ASN A 252 -12.97 13.38 -13.45
C ASN A 252 -11.53 13.72 -13.00
N LEU A 253 -10.95 14.77 -13.58
CA LEU A 253 -9.59 15.18 -13.21
C LEU A 253 -9.45 15.47 -11.70
N ALA A 254 -10.43 16.15 -11.08
CA ALA A 254 -10.40 16.39 -9.64
C ALA A 254 -10.50 15.07 -8.85
N GLY A 255 -11.33 14.13 -9.29
CA GLY A 255 -11.40 12.80 -8.67
C GLY A 255 -10.08 12.02 -8.74
N GLN A 256 -9.32 12.14 -9.83
CA GLN A 256 -8.00 11.53 -9.91
C GLN A 256 -6.95 12.26 -9.06
N THR A 257 -6.93 13.60 -9.12
CA THR A 257 -5.92 14.44 -8.46
C THR A 257 -6.12 14.54 -6.95
N GLU A 258 -7.36 14.64 -6.49
CA GLU A 258 -7.70 14.87 -5.07
C GLU A 258 -8.28 13.62 -4.41
N GLY A 259 -8.99 12.78 -5.18
CA GLY A 259 -9.62 11.56 -4.68
C GLY A 259 -8.69 10.35 -4.65
N TYR A 260 -7.97 10.08 -5.73
CA TYR A 260 -7.10 8.89 -5.84
C TYR A 260 -5.65 9.14 -5.45
N LEU A 261 -5.04 10.20 -5.97
CA LEU A 261 -3.61 10.46 -5.81
C LEU A 261 -3.19 10.60 -4.33
N PRO A 262 -3.90 11.33 -3.45
CA PRO A 262 -3.47 11.50 -2.07
C PRO A 262 -3.55 10.21 -1.23
N PRO A 263 -4.65 9.41 -1.24
CA PRO A 263 -4.67 8.11 -0.58
C PRO A 263 -3.59 7.16 -1.12
N PHE A 264 -3.38 7.12 -2.43
CA PHE A 264 -2.33 6.31 -3.05
C PHE A 264 -0.94 6.71 -2.55
N THR A 265 -0.62 8.01 -2.58
CA THR A 265 0.67 8.55 -2.11
C THR A 265 0.88 8.27 -0.62
N ARG A 266 -0.17 8.37 0.21
CA ARG A 266 -0.08 7.99 1.64
C ARG A 266 0.25 6.52 1.85
N ALA A 267 -0.25 5.63 0.99
CA ALA A 267 -0.02 4.20 1.11
C ALA A 267 1.39 3.78 0.65
N VAL A 268 1.92 4.41 -0.39
CA VAL A 268 3.18 3.96 -1.04
C VAL A 268 4.39 4.85 -0.72
N GLY A 269 4.14 6.12 -0.37
CA GLY A 269 5.14 7.19 -0.31
C GLY A 269 5.14 8.07 -1.57
N THR A 270 5.90 9.15 -1.52
CA THR A 270 6.26 9.94 -2.72
C THR A 270 7.25 9.16 -3.60
N PRO A 271 7.48 9.57 -4.86
CA PRO A 271 8.53 8.97 -5.69
C PRO A 271 9.90 8.90 -5.01
N GLN A 272 10.28 9.93 -4.26
CA GLN A 272 11.53 9.98 -3.53
C GLN A 272 11.55 9.00 -2.36
N ASP A 273 10.45 8.87 -1.62
CA ASP A 273 10.34 7.88 -0.53
C ASP A 273 10.46 6.44 -1.06
N VAL A 274 9.85 6.15 -2.21
CA VAL A 274 9.95 4.82 -2.84
C VAL A 274 11.38 4.59 -3.34
N ALA A 275 12.01 5.58 -3.98
CA ALA A 275 13.39 5.47 -4.43
C ALA A 275 14.38 5.25 -3.27
N GLN A 276 14.18 5.95 -2.15
CA GLN A 276 14.96 5.72 -0.93
C GLN A 276 14.73 4.32 -0.37
N TRP A 277 13.47 3.87 -0.32
CA TRP A 277 13.14 2.52 0.13
C TRP A 277 13.80 1.44 -0.75
N ILE A 278 13.86 1.62 -2.07
CA ILE A 278 14.60 0.72 -2.98
C ILE A 278 16.09 0.70 -2.64
N ALA A 279 16.70 1.87 -2.44
CA ALA A 279 18.11 1.97 -2.09
C ALA A 279 18.44 1.24 -0.79
N GLU A 280 17.55 1.30 0.21
CA GLU A 280 17.68 0.60 1.49
C GLU A 280 17.44 -0.91 1.34
N ARG A 281 16.42 -1.32 0.57
CA ARG A 281 16.08 -2.73 0.29
C ARG A 281 17.23 -3.46 -0.41
N ASP A 282 17.86 -2.80 -1.38
CA ASP A 282 18.89 -3.39 -2.25
C ASP A 282 20.31 -3.10 -1.76
N ALA A 283 20.45 -2.38 -0.64
CA ALA A 283 21.75 -2.13 -0.03
C ALA A 283 22.43 -3.46 0.33
N PRO A 284 23.76 -3.59 0.09
CA PRO A 284 24.51 -4.74 0.56
C PRO A 284 24.31 -4.89 2.08
N ALA A 285 24.11 -6.12 2.54
CA ALA A 285 24.07 -6.40 3.97
C ALA A 285 25.31 -5.78 4.63
N SER A 286 25.11 -4.92 5.63
CA SER A 286 26.21 -4.28 6.34
C SER A 286 27.13 -5.38 6.88
N PRO A 287 28.46 -5.26 6.73
CA PRO A 287 29.37 -6.23 7.32
C PRO A 287 29.09 -6.28 8.82
N SER A 288 28.81 -7.47 9.35
CA SER A 288 28.70 -7.67 10.80
C SER A 288 29.89 -7.00 11.47
N PRO A 289 29.69 -6.21 12.54
CA PRO A 289 30.81 -5.64 13.26
C PRO A 289 31.75 -6.79 13.62
N ALA A 290 33.02 -6.67 13.21
CA ALA A 290 34.03 -7.65 13.56
C ALA A 290 33.95 -7.86 15.07
N PRO A 291 33.98 -9.11 15.58
CA PRO A 291 33.96 -9.34 17.00
C PRO A 291 35.11 -8.55 17.61
N THR A 292 34.78 -7.49 18.35
CA THR A 292 35.77 -6.74 19.12
C THR A 292 36.23 -7.70 20.20
N GLY A 293 37.29 -8.44 19.91
CA GLY A 293 37.98 -9.32 20.83
C GLY A 293 38.65 -8.48 21.92
N SER A 294 37.84 -7.90 22.81
CA SER A 294 38.28 -7.57 24.15
C SER A 294 38.13 -8.85 24.94
N ALA A 295 39.21 -9.61 25.02
CA ALA A 295 39.32 -10.68 26.00
C ALA A 295 39.19 -10.04 27.39
N SER A 296 37.99 -10.08 27.97
CA SER A 296 37.84 -9.91 29.42
C SER A 296 38.65 -11.01 30.09
N PRO A 297 39.56 -10.70 31.02
CA PRO A 297 40.24 -11.73 31.79
C PRO A 297 39.18 -12.55 32.54
N ALA A 298 39.30 -13.88 32.43
CA ALA A 298 38.40 -14.81 33.09
C ALA A 298 38.37 -14.54 34.61
N PRO A 299 37.20 -14.55 35.27
CA PRO A 299 37.16 -14.52 36.72
C PRO A 299 37.80 -15.80 37.26
N SER A 300 38.71 -15.65 38.22
CA SER A 300 39.34 -16.76 38.91
C SER A 300 38.26 -17.56 39.65
N VAL A 301 37.95 -18.76 39.16
CA VAL A 301 37.05 -19.69 39.84
C VAL A 301 37.83 -20.37 40.96
N THR A 302 37.63 -19.92 42.20
CA THR A 302 37.98 -20.70 43.39
C THR A 302 37.06 -21.92 43.46
N THR A 303 37.63 -23.10 43.29
CA THR A 303 36.98 -24.39 43.49
C THR A 303 36.70 -24.62 44.97
N SER A 304 35.44 -24.48 45.39
CA SER A 304 34.93 -25.17 46.58
C SER A 304 34.28 -26.47 46.13
N ALA A 305 34.94 -27.59 46.41
CA ALA A 305 34.38 -28.92 46.26
C ALA A 305 33.26 -29.11 47.30
N VAL A 306 32.02 -29.25 46.82
CA VAL A 306 30.92 -29.81 47.60
C VAL A 306 30.56 -31.15 46.97
N ALA A 307 30.52 -32.18 47.81
CA ALA A 307 30.31 -33.57 47.43
C ALA A 307 28.93 -33.80 46.78
N ALA A 308 28.91 -34.66 45.77
CA ALA A 308 27.70 -35.12 45.08
C ALA A 308 26.97 -36.21 45.88
N PRO A 309 25.63 -36.18 45.97
CA PRO A 309 24.83 -37.36 46.29
C PRO A 309 24.49 -38.18 45.01
N PRO A 310 24.05 -39.44 45.15
CA PRO A 310 24.09 -40.44 44.07
C PRO A 310 23.00 -40.24 43.01
N ARG A 311 23.26 -40.85 41.85
CA ARG A 311 22.41 -40.87 40.63
C ARG A 311 21.18 -41.73 40.84
N ASP A 312 20.01 -41.17 40.56
CA ASP A 312 18.80 -41.92 40.18
C ASP A 312 18.52 -41.66 38.70
N ASP A 313 18.44 -42.75 37.93
CA ASP A 313 18.12 -42.75 36.50
C ASP A 313 16.60 -42.58 36.31
N THR A 314 16.16 -41.36 35.98
CA THR A 314 14.85 -41.15 35.31
C THR A 314 14.84 -39.83 34.54
N PRO A 315 14.50 -39.79 33.23
CA PRO A 315 14.51 -38.54 32.48
C PRO A 315 13.26 -37.73 32.80
N THR A 316 13.42 -36.64 33.56
CA THR A 316 12.42 -35.57 33.68
C THR A 316 13.03 -34.25 33.19
N LEU A 317 12.34 -33.59 32.26
CA LEU A 317 12.71 -32.27 31.72
C LEU A 317 12.42 -31.18 32.77
N PRO A 318 13.35 -30.27 33.10
CA PRO A 318 13.05 -29.14 33.96
C PRO A 318 12.39 -28.02 33.14
N ILE A 319 11.11 -27.75 33.41
CA ILE A 319 10.45 -26.49 33.03
C ILE A 319 10.37 -25.65 34.30
N THR A 320 11.33 -24.78 34.53
CA THR A 320 11.30 -23.80 35.63
C THR A 320 11.45 -22.39 35.07
N GLY A 321 10.32 -21.73 34.90
CA GLY A 321 10.17 -20.28 34.80
C GLY A 321 9.00 -19.85 35.71
N PRO A 322 8.94 -18.59 36.18
CA PRO A 322 8.01 -18.16 37.24
C PRO A 322 6.52 -18.22 36.90
N ASP A 323 6.13 -18.56 35.66
CA ASP A 323 4.74 -18.47 35.17
C ASP A 323 4.19 -19.75 34.52
N VAL A 324 4.72 -20.93 34.87
CA VAL A 324 4.25 -22.22 34.32
C VAL A 324 3.61 -23.10 35.39
N VAL A 325 2.31 -23.41 35.22
CA VAL A 325 1.56 -24.34 36.10
C VAL A 325 1.11 -25.54 35.28
N LEU A 326 1.44 -26.74 35.75
CA LEU A 326 0.97 -28.01 35.20
C LEU A 326 -0.11 -28.59 36.12
N THR A 327 -1.30 -28.84 35.60
CA THR A 327 -2.37 -29.53 36.34
C THR A 327 -2.84 -30.74 35.56
N VAL A 328 -3.00 -31.87 36.25
CA VAL A 328 -3.50 -33.13 35.67
C VAL A 328 -4.85 -33.45 36.31
N LEU A 329 -5.91 -33.46 35.50
CA LEU A 329 -7.27 -33.82 35.91
C LEU A 329 -7.79 -34.89 34.96
N ALA A 330 -8.28 -36.00 35.51
CA ALA A 330 -8.92 -37.10 34.77
C ALA A 330 -8.16 -37.59 33.52
N GLY A 331 -6.82 -37.62 33.57
CA GLY A 331 -5.98 -38.14 32.49
C GLY A 331 -5.61 -37.16 31.37
N VAL A 332 -5.97 -35.86 31.50
CA VAL A 332 -5.56 -34.79 30.57
C VAL A 332 -4.52 -33.89 31.26
N ALA A 333 -3.43 -33.59 30.56
CA ALA A 333 -2.40 -32.65 31.02
C ALA A 333 -2.64 -31.25 30.43
N LEU A 334 -2.73 -30.24 31.30
CA LEU A 334 -2.90 -28.84 30.94
C LEU A 334 -1.67 -28.04 31.35
N VAL A 335 -1.05 -27.34 30.40
CA VAL A 335 0.07 -26.42 30.64
C VAL A 335 -0.45 -25.00 30.53
N GLY A 336 -0.37 -24.23 31.61
CA GLY A 336 -0.63 -22.79 31.62
C GLY A 336 0.68 -22.01 31.48
N VAL A 337 0.70 -21.00 30.59
CA VAL A 337 1.77 -20.00 30.51
C VAL A 337 1.11 -18.62 30.50
N GLY A 338 1.22 -17.88 31.60
CA GLY A 338 0.45 -16.64 31.79
C GLY A 338 -1.07 -16.88 31.75
N SER A 339 -1.84 -16.06 31.03
CA SER A 339 -3.31 -16.17 30.92
C SER A 339 -3.81 -17.16 29.85
N ALA A 340 -2.91 -17.85 29.14
CA ALA A 340 -3.27 -18.79 28.08
C ALA A 340 -3.19 -20.25 28.57
N VAL A 341 -4.23 -21.03 28.28
CA VAL A 341 -4.31 -22.46 28.62
C VAL A 341 -4.31 -23.29 27.33
N PHE A 342 -3.37 -24.22 27.21
CA PHE A 342 -3.25 -25.11 26.05
C PHE A 342 -3.59 -26.55 26.42
N LEU A 343 -4.39 -27.21 25.58
CA LEU A 343 -4.84 -28.60 25.76
C LEU A 343 -3.93 -29.54 24.96
N LEU A 344 -3.22 -30.44 25.65
CA LEU A 344 -2.44 -31.51 25.00
C LEU A 344 -3.30 -32.76 24.88
N ALA A 345 -3.93 -32.95 23.71
CA ALA A 345 -4.60 -34.21 23.38
C ALA A 345 -3.56 -35.25 22.95
N ARG A 346 -3.55 -36.42 23.60
CA ARG A 346 -2.77 -37.59 23.15
C ARG A 346 -3.31 -38.05 21.79
N ARG A 347 -2.48 -38.07 20.75
CA ARG A 347 -2.72 -38.93 19.58
C ARG A 347 -2.57 -40.39 20.03
N ALA A 348 -3.66 -41.14 20.01
CA ALA A 348 -3.58 -42.60 20.01
C ALA A 348 -2.91 -43.05 18.70
N ARG A 349 -2.02 -44.05 18.79
CA ARG A 349 -1.41 -44.70 17.63
C ARG A 349 -2.43 -45.50 16.84
#